data_AF-A0A2R6MNJ0-F1
#
_entry.id   AF-A0A2R6MNJ0-F1
#
_cell.length_a   1.000
_cell.length_b   1.000
_cell.length_c   1.000
_cell.angle_alpha   90.00
_cell.angle_beta   90.00
_cell.angle_gamma   90.00
#
_symmetry.space_group_name_H-M   'P 1'
#
loop_
_entity.id
_entity.type
_entity.pdbx_description
1 polymer ?
#
loop_
_entity_poly.entity_id
_entity_poly.type
_entity_poly.pdbx_seq_one_letter_code
_entity_poly.pdbx_strand_id
1 'polypeptide(L)'
;MSVRIRGVYATALTALLENVVQASPPIRERFDADFPVAPAAATVETTGDRQGVCVAGDRDRVAAVTDRLRGVGRDTLTWVADLPRGAVYAGEITGTLGGGAVVDVGDGEGYLPYSKTARHVEEGDRLRVQVEEPSPPWADGRPVLDTTVRVHGPLVGLVRGGTATATGPELADLVGTDPPEGWAPDWGRASDDASLDALDAALDTAGERARALDEALADGPPPAEDAPHRYDDGDSSRWVWFGRESRFALDGHRRAVVETMAGHHRVKAAT
;
A
#
# COMPACT_ATOMS: atom_id res chain seq x y z
N MET A 1 6.29 3.02 16.49
CA MET A 1 5.96 2.38 15.19
C MET A 1 6.48 3.24 14.06
N SER A 2 7.15 2.64 13.08
CA SER A 2 7.88 3.30 11.98
C SER A 2 6.96 3.75 10.84
N VAL A 3 7.46 4.62 9.96
CA VAL A 3 6.74 5.03 8.74
C VAL A 3 7.67 5.15 7.55
N ARG A 4 7.26 4.62 6.40
CA ARG A 4 7.94 4.81 5.11
C ARG A 4 7.20 5.85 4.29
N ILE A 5 7.90 6.75 3.63
CA ILE A 5 7.29 7.86 2.90
C ILE A 5 7.81 7.93 1.47
N ARG A 6 6.91 8.10 0.49
CA ARG A 6 7.24 8.21 -0.94
C ARG A 6 6.42 9.28 -1.65
N GLY A 7 6.99 9.81 -2.73
CA GLY A 7 6.37 10.79 -3.61
C GLY A 7 6.68 12.25 -3.28
N VAL A 8 5.91 13.18 -3.85
CA VAL A 8 6.27 14.60 -3.90
C VAL A 8 6.24 15.28 -2.53
N TYR A 9 5.40 14.80 -1.62
CA TYR A 9 5.29 15.31 -0.25
C TYR A 9 6.38 14.76 0.69
N ALA A 10 7.22 13.82 0.24
CA ALA A 10 8.10 13.06 1.12
C ALA A 10 9.02 13.92 1.99
N THR A 11 9.59 15.00 1.44
CA THR A 11 10.50 15.86 2.23
C THR A 11 9.76 16.58 3.35
N ALA A 12 8.57 17.13 3.07
CA ALA A 12 7.77 17.81 4.09
C ALA A 12 7.28 16.85 5.16
N LEU A 13 6.85 15.66 4.74
CA LEU A 13 6.33 14.65 5.66
C LEU A 13 7.44 14.02 6.51
N THR A 14 8.65 13.85 5.98
CA THR A 14 9.82 13.45 6.77
C THR A 14 10.16 14.48 7.84
N ALA A 15 9.99 15.79 7.56
CA ALA A 15 10.20 16.84 8.55
C ALA A 15 9.08 16.90 9.61
N LEU A 16 7.88 16.43 9.28
CA LEU A 16 6.68 16.50 10.12
C LEU A 16 6.48 15.27 11.02
N LEU A 17 6.84 14.10 10.51
CA LEU A 17 6.59 12.79 11.11
C LEU A 17 7.86 12.22 11.74
N GLU A 18 7.70 11.55 12.87
CA GLU A 18 8.79 10.85 13.57
C GLU A 18 8.90 9.39 13.13
N ASN A 19 10.04 8.76 13.43
CA ASN A 19 10.33 7.35 13.17
C ASN A 19 10.24 6.98 11.68
N VAL A 20 10.81 7.84 10.83
CA VAL A 20 10.89 7.58 9.38
C VAL A 20 11.94 6.50 9.13
N VAL A 21 11.59 5.51 8.31
CA VAL A 21 12.47 4.42 7.89
C VAL A 21 12.55 4.37 6.36
N GLN A 22 13.59 3.70 5.86
CA GLN A 22 13.80 3.46 4.44
C GLN A 22 13.73 4.76 3.61
N ALA A 23 14.35 5.84 4.11
CA ALA A 23 14.36 7.12 3.39
C ALA A 23 15.07 6.96 2.03
N SER A 24 14.49 7.54 0.97
CA SER A 24 15.14 7.49 -0.35
C SER A 24 16.45 8.29 -0.36
N PRO A 25 17.39 8.01 -1.29
CA PRO A 25 18.65 8.76 -1.35
C PRO A 25 18.46 10.29 -1.37
N PRO A 26 17.51 10.88 -2.15
CA PRO A 26 17.28 12.32 -2.11
C PRO A 26 16.76 12.86 -0.78
N ILE A 27 16.14 12.02 0.06
CA ILE A 27 15.70 12.41 1.40
C ILE A 27 16.89 12.39 2.35
N ARG A 28 17.70 11.32 2.35
CA ARG A 28 18.94 11.25 3.14
C ARG A 28 19.84 12.45 2.90
N GLU A 29 20.07 12.80 1.64
CA GLU A 29 20.89 13.95 1.23
C GLU A 29 20.33 15.29 1.75
N ARG A 30 19.03 15.51 1.66
CA ARG A 30 18.40 16.77 2.11
C ARG A 30 18.47 16.96 3.63
N PHE A 31 18.37 15.87 4.37
CA PHE A 31 18.36 15.91 5.83
C PHE A 31 19.76 15.77 6.44
N ASP A 32 20.78 15.43 5.63
CA ASP A 32 22.12 15.08 6.08
C ASP A 32 22.07 14.10 7.27
N ALA A 33 21.21 13.08 7.12
CA ALA A 33 20.86 12.17 8.21
C ALA A 33 20.68 10.74 7.69
N ASP A 34 21.08 9.79 8.55
CA ASP A 34 20.83 8.37 8.35
C ASP A 34 19.44 7.99 8.85
N PHE A 35 18.76 7.17 8.05
CA PHE A 35 17.45 6.63 8.38
C PHE A 35 17.54 5.11 8.38
N PRO A 36 17.04 4.43 9.43
CA PRO A 36 17.09 2.97 9.49
C PRO A 36 16.38 2.32 8.30
N VAL A 37 16.95 1.21 7.80
CA VAL A 37 16.30 0.34 6.83
C VAL A 37 15.65 -0.81 7.60
N ALA A 38 14.51 -0.51 8.20
CA ALA A 38 13.74 -1.42 9.06
C ALA A 38 12.31 -1.58 8.53
N PRO A 39 11.57 -2.63 8.95
CA PRO A 39 10.16 -2.80 8.60
C PRO A 39 9.34 -1.55 8.91
N ALA A 40 8.45 -1.18 8.00
CA ALA A 40 7.59 -0.02 8.14
C ALA A 40 6.20 -0.45 8.61
N ALA A 41 5.75 0.05 9.76
CA ALA A 41 4.40 -0.23 10.26
C ALA A 41 3.31 0.47 9.43
N ALA A 42 3.64 1.60 8.79
CA ALA A 42 2.77 2.21 7.78
C ALA A 42 3.59 2.80 6.63
N THR A 43 2.96 2.89 5.47
CA THR A 43 3.50 3.58 4.30
C THR A 43 2.63 4.78 3.96
N VAL A 44 3.26 5.89 3.61
CA VAL A 44 2.63 7.11 3.09
C VAL A 44 3.08 7.34 1.67
N GLU A 45 2.15 7.25 0.72
CA GLU A 45 2.41 7.35 -0.71
C GLU A 45 1.56 8.45 -1.34
N THR A 46 2.19 9.31 -2.15
CA THR A 46 1.47 10.36 -2.89
C THR A 46 0.49 9.75 -3.89
N THR A 47 -0.73 10.28 -3.95
CA THR A 47 -1.74 9.87 -4.92
C THR A 47 -1.30 10.14 -6.37
N GLY A 48 -1.84 9.41 -7.34
CA GLY A 48 -1.46 9.57 -8.76
C GLY A 48 -1.67 10.99 -9.30
N ASP A 49 -2.74 11.66 -8.86
CA ASP A 49 -3.07 13.06 -9.16
C ASP A 49 -2.29 14.09 -8.31
N ARG A 50 -1.43 13.60 -7.39
CA ARG A 50 -0.60 14.37 -6.45
C ARG A 50 -1.38 15.31 -5.54
N GLN A 51 -2.70 15.15 -5.45
CA GLN A 51 -3.53 16.01 -4.63
C GLN A 51 -3.39 15.71 -3.14
N GLY A 52 -3.00 14.48 -2.80
CA GLY A 52 -2.94 13.98 -1.44
C GLY A 52 -1.99 12.80 -1.28
N VAL A 53 -2.23 12.01 -0.23
CA VAL A 53 -1.51 10.76 0.06
C VAL A 53 -2.47 9.65 0.49
N CYS A 54 -2.08 8.40 0.20
CA CYS A 54 -2.57 7.21 0.89
C CYS A 54 -1.68 6.93 2.10
N VAL A 55 -2.28 6.66 3.25
CA VAL A 55 -1.62 6.14 4.45
C VAL A 55 -2.15 4.72 4.66
N ALA A 56 -1.29 3.72 4.57
CA ALA A 56 -1.73 2.34 4.71
C ALA A 56 -0.74 1.41 5.41
N GLY A 57 -1.26 0.46 6.19
CA GLY A 57 -0.51 -0.51 6.99
C GLY A 57 -1.24 -0.86 8.29
N ASP A 58 -0.47 -0.99 9.38
CA ASP A 58 -0.99 -1.24 10.73
C ASP A 58 -2.01 -0.17 11.16
N ARG A 59 -3.10 -0.61 11.79
CA ARG A 59 -4.26 0.22 12.12
C ARG A 59 -3.90 1.38 13.06
N ASP A 60 -3.11 1.11 14.10
CA ASP A 60 -2.76 2.12 15.10
C ASP A 60 -1.79 3.13 14.52
N ARG A 61 -0.80 2.65 13.74
CA ARG A 61 0.14 3.56 13.07
C ARG A 61 -0.55 4.40 12.00
N VAL A 62 -1.46 3.84 11.21
CA VAL A 62 -2.25 4.57 10.21
C VAL A 62 -3.10 5.64 10.87
N ALA A 63 -3.78 5.32 11.99
CA ALA A 63 -4.55 6.30 12.75
C ALA A 63 -3.67 7.46 13.24
N ALA A 64 -2.54 7.15 13.89
CA ALA A 64 -1.62 8.16 14.42
C ALA A 64 -1.03 9.07 13.33
N VAL A 65 -0.60 8.50 12.21
CA VAL A 65 -0.10 9.28 11.06
C VAL A 65 -1.22 10.15 10.49
N THR A 66 -2.42 9.59 10.28
CA THR A 66 -3.55 10.35 9.72
C THR A 66 -3.95 11.51 10.62
N ASP A 67 -4.01 11.32 11.94
CA ASP A 67 -4.35 12.39 12.89
C ASP A 67 -3.28 13.49 12.93
N ARG A 68 -2.00 13.11 12.79
CA ARG A 68 -0.92 14.09 12.62
C ARG A 68 -1.08 14.89 11.34
N LEU A 69 -1.46 14.25 10.24
CA LEU A 69 -1.67 14.93 8.95
C LEU A 69 -2.90 15.83 8.97
N ARG A 70 -3.99 15.46 9.64
CA ARG A 70 -5.17 16.33 9.84
C ARG A 70 -4.81 17.67 10.47
N GLY A 71 -3.77 17.70 11.32
CA GLY A 71 -3.28 18.91 11.96
C GLY A 71 -2.45 19.85 11.06
N VAL A 72 -2.14 19.46 9.82
CA VAL A 72 -1.32 20.27 8.88
C VAL A 72 -2.05 21.55 8.47
N GLY A 73 -3.36 21.47 8.30
CA GLY A 73 -4.18 22.62 7.95
C GLY A 73 -5.65 22.29 8.00
N ARG A 74 -6.47 23.32 8.18
CA ARG A 74 -7.94 23.22 8.24
C ARG A 74 -8.59 22.72 6.95
N ASP A 75 -7.86 22.74 5.84
CA ASP A 75 -8.26 22.14 4.56
C ASP A 75 -7.54 20.80 4.28
N THR A 76 -7.02 20.14 5.32
CA THR A 76 -6.66 18.72 5.25
C THR A 76 -7.90 17.87 5.49
N LEU A 77 -8.30 17.11 4.48
CA LEU A 77 -9.49 16.27 4.51
C LEU A 77 -9.07 14.80 4.49
N THR A 78 -9.82 13.94 5.19
CA THR A 78 -9.45 12.53 5.33
C THR A 78 -10.63 11.60 5.17
N TRP A 79 -10.39 10.43 4.58
CA TRP A 79 -11.39 9.39 4.36
C TRP A 79 -10.78 8.02 4.65
N VAL A 80 -11.64 7.07 5.00
CA VAL A 80 -11.29 5.65 5.00
C VAL A 80 -11.44 5.15 3.56
N ALA A 81 -10.58 4.23 3.12
CA ALA A 81 -10.76 3.59 1.81
C ALA A 81 -11.92 2.59 1.88
N ASP A 82 -12.84 2.64 0.92
CA ASP A 82 -13.97 1.71 0.84
C ASP A 82 -13.48 0.27 0.57
N LEU A 83 -12.55 0.14 -0.38
CA LEU A 83 -11.80 -1.08 -0.64
C LEU A 83 -10.32 -0.86 -0.26
N PRO A 84 -9.90 -1.22 0.97
CA PRO A 84 -8.55 -1.00 1.45
C PRO A 84 -7.54 -1.95 0.79
N ARG A 85 -6.26 -1.56 0.80
CA ARG A 85 -5.19 -2.34 0.15
C ARG A 85 -5.09 -3.71 0.80
N GLY A 86 -4.97 -4.74 -0.03
CA GLY A 86 -4.76 -6.10 0.40
C GLY A 86 -6.04 -6.81 0.86
N ALA A 87 -7.19 -6.13 0.93
CA ALA A 87 -8.46 -6.78 1.28
C ALA A 87 -8.84 -7.81 0.21
N VAL A 88 -9.37 -8.95 0.66
CA VAL A 88 -9.65 -10.11 -0.19
C VAL A 88 -11.12 -10.47 -0.17
N TYR A 89 -11.68 -10.65 -1.35
CA TYR A 89 -13.11 -10.85 -1.57
C TYR A 89 -13.37 -12.01 -2.53
N ALA A 90 -14.54 -12.63 -2.40
CA ALA A 90 -15.25 -13.24 -3.52
C ALA A 90 -16.12 -12.16 -4.14
N GLY A 91 -15.90 -11.89 -5.43
CA GLY A 91 -16.68 -10.92 -6.19
C GLY A 91 -17.37 -11.55 -7.39
N GLU A 92 -18.40 -10.87 -7.87
CA GLU A 92 -19.14 -11.20 -9.09
C GLU A 92 -18.86 -10.16 -10.18
N ILE A 93 -18.59 -10.61 -11.39
CA ILE A 93 -18.39 -9.72 -12.53
C ILE A 93 -19.73 -9.18 -12.99
N THR A 94 -19.93 -7.87 -12.87
CA THR A 94 -21.16 -7.19 -13.27
C THR A 94 -21.09 -6.57 -14.66
N GLY A 95 -19.90 -6.56 -15.27
CA GLY A 95 -19.73 -6.12 -16.65
C GLY A 95 -18.30 -6.20 -17.14
N THR A 96 -18.13 -6.16 -18.46
CA THR A 96 -16.83 -6.16 -19.13
C THR A 96 -16.56 -4.84 -19.83
N LEU A 97 -15.29 -4.44 -19.83
CA LEU A 97 -14.75 -3.25 -20.48
C LEU A 97 -13.65 -3.67 -21.46
N GLY A 98 -13.17 -2.73 -22.28
CA GLY A 98 -12.17 -3.01 -23.31
C GLY A 98 -10.84 -3.57 -22.81
N GLY A 99 -10.50 -3.44 -21.52
CA GLY A 99 -9.24 -3.90 -20.93
C GLY A 99 -9.37 -4.69 -19.62
N GLY A 100 -10.59 -5.00 -19.18
CA GLY A 100 -10.83 -5.63 -17.88
C GLY A 100 -12.31 -5.77 -17.57
N ALA A 101 -12.62 -6.20 -16.36
CA ALA A 101 -13.97 -6.42 -15.87
C ALA A 101 -14.26 -5.52 -14.66
N VAL A 102 -15.53 -5.17 -14.47
CA VAL A 102 -16.03 -4.58 -13.22
C VAL A 102 -16.49 -5.71 -12.32
N VAL A 103 -16.03 -5.71 -11.08
CA VAL A 103 -16.33 -6.74 -10.08
C VAL A 103 -17.03 -6.08 -8.91
N ASP A 104 -18.24 -6.52 -8.60
CA ASP A 104 -18.94 -6.19 -7.36
C ASP A 104 -18.45 -7.13 -6.24
N VAL A 105 -17.96 -6.55 -5.15
CA VAL A 105 -17.48 -7.27 -3.97
C VAL A 105 -18.35 -7.03 -2.74
N GLY A 106 -19.55 -6.45 -2.92
CA GLY A 106 -20.52 -6.15 -1.87
C GLY A 106 -20.23 -4.87 -1.10
N ASP A 107 -18.96 -4.62 -0.79
CA ASP A 107 -18.50 -3.38 -0.15
C ASP A 107 -18.30 -2.23 -1.16
N GLY A 108 -18.32 -2.53 -2.45
CA GLY A 108 -18.10 -1.60 -3.54
C GLY A 108 -17.75 -2.30 -4.85
N GLU A 109 -17.39 -1.53 -5.86
CA GLU A 109 -16.95 -2.05 -7.16
C GLU A 109 -15.46 -1.84 -7.36
N GLY A 110 -14.77 -2.89 -7.81
CA GLY A 110 -13.39 -2.84 -8.27
C GLY A 110 -13.27 -3.08 -9.77
N TYR A 111 -12.11 -2.75 -10.33
CA TYR A 111 -11.75 -3.02 -11.72
C TYR A 111 -10.67 -4.11 -11.77
N LEU A 112 -10.96 -5.22 -12.44
CA LEU A 112 -10.02 -6.32 -12.67
C LEU A 112 -9.46 -6.24 -14.10
N PRO A 113 -8.20 -5.79 -14.30
CA PRO A 113 -7.58 -5.83 -15.62
C PRO A 113 -7.43 -7.27 -16.12
N TYR A 114 -7.59 -7.51 -17.43
CA TYR A 114 -7.42 -8.87 -17.98
C TYR A 114 -5.99 -9.40 -17.81
N SER A 115 -4.99 -8.54 -17.66
CA SER A 115 -3.61 -8.94 -17.36
C SER A 115 -3.40 -9.48 -15.94
N LYS A 116 -4.39 -9.32 -15.05
CA LYS A 116 -4.34 -9.74 -13.64
C LYS A 116 -5.19 -10.99 -13.35
N THR A 117 -5.60 -11.70 -14.40
CA THR A 117 -6.28 -12.99 -14.34
C THR A 117 -5.80 -13.88 -15.47
N ALA A 118 -5.44 -15.13 -15.16
CA ALA A 118 -5.13 -16.14 -16.19
C ALA A 118 -6.41 -16.74 -16.82
N ARG A 119 -7.55 -16.57 -16.15
CA ARG A 119 -8.86 -17.04 -16.57
C ARG A 119 -9.49 -16.04 -17.55
N HIS A 120 -10.14 -16.57 -18.59
CA HIS A 120 -11.12 -15.80 -19.35
C HIS A 120 -12.35 -15.55 -18.49
N VAL A 121 -12.78 -14.29 -18.41
CA VAL A 121 -13.85 -13.85 -17.53
C VAL A 121 -15.00 -13.21 -18.31
N GLU A 122 -16.22 -13.51 -17.90
CA GLU A 122 -17.47 -13.02 -18.47
C GLU A 122 -18.39 -12.44 -17.39
N GLU A 123 -19.47 -11.77 -17.78
CA GLU A 123 -20.48 -11.27 -16.84
C GLU A 123 -21.17 -12.44 -16.11
N GLY A 124 -21.40 -12.27 -14.80
CA GLY A 124 -21.91 -13.31 -13.90
C GLY A 124 -20.84 -14.26 -13.34
N ASP A 125 -19.60 -14.16 -13.82
CA ASP A 125 -18.50 -14.96 -13.28
C ASP A 125 -18.14 -14.54 -11.86
N ARG A 126 -18.00 -15.55 -10.99
CA ARG A 126 -17.57 -15.35 -9.60
C ARG A 126 -16.14 -15.81 -9.41
N LEU A 127 -15.35 -15.02 -8.69
CA LEU A 127 -13.95 -15.30 -8.46
C LEU A 127 -13.41 -14.58 -7.23
N ARG A 128 -12.30 -15.10 -6.74
CA ARG A 128 -11.54 -14.45 -5.67
C ARG A 128 -10.69 -13.34 -6.27
N VAL A 129 -10.70 -12.19 -5.60
CA VAL A 129 -9.94 -10.99 -5.96
C VAL A 129 -9.36 -10.35 -4.71
N GLN A 130 -8.20 -9.74 -4.85
CA GLN A 130 -7.57 -8.89 -3.84
C GLN A 130 -7.49 -7.46 -4.38
N VAL A 131 -7.67 -6.48 -3.50
CA VAL A 131 -7.47 -5.06 -3.81
C VAL A 131 -5.98 -4.76 -3.85
N GLU A 132 -5.41 -4.63 -5.06
CA GLU A 132 -3.99 -4.29 -5.26
C GLU A 132 -3.76 -2.78 -5.09
N GLU A 133 -4.58 -1.96 -5.76
CA GLU A 133 -4.46 -0.49 -5.72
C GLU A 133 -5.80 0.13 -5.32
N PRO A 134 -5.94 0.59 -4.06
CA PRO A 134 -7.10 1.37 -3.65
C PRO A 134 -7.24 2.68 -4.44
N SER A 135 -8.46 3.19 -4.56
CA SER A 135 -8.74 4.49 -5.19
C SER A 135 -9.20 5.53 -4.16
N PRO A 136 -8.75 6.79 -4.24
CA PRO A 136 -9.26 7.86 -3.38
C PRO A 136 -10.68 8.28 -3.80
N PRO A 137 -11.51 8.75 -2.86
CA PRO A 137 -12.93 9.05 -3.12
C PRO A 137 -13.16 10.26 -4.04
N TRP A 138 -12.12 11.03 -4.34
CA TRP A 138 -12.18 12.17 -5.26
C TRP A 138 -11.67 11.83 -6.66
N ALA A 139 -11.15 10.62 -6.88
CA ALA A 139 -10.81 10.15 -8.21
C ALA A 139 -12.00 9.45 -8.84
N ASP A 140 -12.15 9.61 -10.15
CA ASP A 140 -13.22 8.96 -10.92
C ASP A 140 -12.94 7.46 -11.21
N GLY A 141 -11.85 6.91 -10.67
CA GLY A 141 -11.39 5.54 -10.92
C GLY A 141 -11.84 4.55 -9.84
N ARG A 142 -12.07 3.29 -10.24
CA ARG A 142 -12.29 2.16 -9.32
C ARG A 142 -10.96 1.64 -8.76
N PRO A 143 -10.95 1.10 -7.53
CA PRO A 143 -9.84 0.31 -7.02
C PRO A 143 -9.45 -0.81 -8.00
N VAL A 144 -8.15 -1.06 -8.18
CA VAL A 144 -7.64 -2.12 -9.05
C VAL A 144 -7.59 -3.42 -8.27
N LEU A 145 -8.13 -4.47 -8.89
CA LEU A 145 -8.18 -5.81 -8.36
C LEU A 145 -7.15 -6.73 -9.04
N ASP A 146 -6.69 -7.75 -8.33
CA ASP A 146 -5.83 -8.82 -8.82
C ASP A 146 -6.35 -10.17 -8.33
N THR A 147 -6.25 -11.23 -9.14
CA THR A 147 -6.60 -12.60 -8.68
C THR A 147 -5.45 -13.27 -7.93
N THR A 148 -4.25 -12.70 -8.01
CA THR A 148 -3.07 -13.11 -7.25
C THR A 148 -3.18 -12.57 -5.84
N VAL A 149 -3.14 -13.46 -4.85
CA VAL A 149 -3.17 -13.09 -3.44
C VAL A 149 -1.74 -12.84 -2.94
N ARG A 150 -1.52 -11.69 -2.28
CA ARG A 150 -0.23 -11.28 -1.72
C ARG A 150 -0.37 -10.63 -0.34
N VAL A 151 0.70 -10.69 0.44
CA VAL A 151 0.94 -9.82 1.60
C VAL A 151 1.88 -8.71 1.17
N HIS A 152 1.48 -7.46 1.37
CA HIS A 152 2.30 -6.30 1.00
C HIS A 152 3.31 -5.98 2.11
N GLY A 153 4.56 -5.72 1.73
CA GLY A 153 5.57 -5.21 2.65
C GLY A 153 6.69 -4.49 1.90
N PRO A 154 7.19 -3.35 2.39
CA PRO A 154 8.21 -2.58 1.65
C PRO A 154 9.59 -3.21 1.53
N LEU A 155 9.97 -4.08 2.49
CA LEU A 155 11.22 -4.85 2.44
C LEU A 155 10.99 -6.23 1.82
N VAL A 156 9.90 -6.89 2.19
CA VAL A 156 9.48 -8.18 1.63
C VAL A 156 7.95 -8.22 1.60
N GLY A 157 7.40 -8.56 0.45
CA GLY A 157 6.04 -9.08 0.34
C GLY A 157 6.06 -10.60 0.22
N LEU A 158 4.91 -11.24 0.38
CA LEU A 158 4.74 -12.66 0.11
C LEU A 158 3.68 -12.84 -0.97
N VAL A 159 3.94 -13.70 -1.96
CA VAL A 159 2.99 -14.01 -3.04
C VAL A 159 2.54 -15.46 -2.91
N ARG A 160 1.24 -15.68 -2.78
CA ARG A 160 0.63 -16.99 -2.62
C ARG A 160 0.66 -17.77 -3.93
N GLY A 161 1.15 -19.02 -3.88
CA GLY A 161 1.33 -19.88 -5.06
C GLY A 161 2.36 -19.34 -6.06
N GLY A 162 3.10 -18.29 -5.69
CA GLY A 162 4.17 -17.74 -6.50
C GLY A 162 5.39 -18.66 -6.52
N THR A 163 6.21 -18.51 -7.55
CA THR A 163 7.62 -18.88 -7.48
C THR A 163 8.39 -17.64 -7.05
N ALA A 164 9.45 -17.78 -6.24
CA ALA A 164 10.22 -16.64 -5.78
C ALA A 164 10.73 -15.82 -6.99
N THR A 165 10.20 -14.61 -7.18
CA THR A 165 10.54 -13.74 -8.31
C THR A 165 11.36 -12.53 -7.87
N ALA A 166 12.63 -12.58 -8.30
CA ALA A 166 13.60 -11.52 -8.60
C ALA A 166 14.35 -10.78 -7.46
N THR A 167 15.67 -10.67 -7.67
CA THR A 167 16.78 -10.22 -6.79
C THR A 167 17.34 -11.26 -5.82
N GLY A 168 17.40 -12.52 -6.29
CA GLY A 168 18.43 -13.49 -5.90
C GLY A 168 18.00 -14.57 -4.91
N PRO A 169 18.23 -15.89 -5.21
CA PRO A 169 18.29 -16.91 -4.16
C PRO A 169 19.30 -16.54 -3.05
N GLU A 170 20.30 -15.71 -3.37
CA GLU A 170 21.29 -15.21 -2.39
C GLU A 170 20.68 -14.51 -1.17
N LEU A 171 19.59 -13.73 -1.30
CA LEU A 171 18.94 -13.13 -0.12
C LEU A 171 18.11 -14.14 0.67
N ALA A 172 17.44 -15.07 -0.01
CA ALA A 172 16.66 -16.12 0.63
C ALA A 172 17.56 -17.11 1.41
N ASP A 173 18.76 -17.39 0.90
CA ASP A 173 19.74 -18.28 1.54
C ASP A 173 20.41 -17.66 2.79
N LEU A 174 20.28 -16.33 2.98
CA LEU A 174 20.92 -15.59 4.08
C LEU A 174 19.98 -15.27 5.24
N VAL A 175 18.67 -15.31 5.00
CA VAL A 175 17.62 -15.02 5.98
C VAL A 175 17.30 -16.32 6.72
N GLY A 176 17.27 -16.28 8.05
CA GLY A 176 17.10 -17.49 8.88
C GLY A 176 15.65 -17.95 8.97
N THR A 177 14.71 -17.04 8.71
CA THR A 177 13.28 -17.33 8.66
C THR A 177 12.87 -17.89 7.30
N ASP A 178 12.14 -19.01 7.30
CA ASP A 178 11.50 -19.52 6.09
C ASP A 178 10.10 -18.91 5.88
N PRO A 179 9.69 -18.61 4.62
CA PRO A 179 8.31 -18.23 4.32
C PRO A 179 7.35 -19.39 4.63
N PRO A 180 6.07 -19.11 4.94
CA PRO A 180 5.06 -20.16 5.08
C PRO A 180 4.93 -21.02 3.82
N GLU A 181 4.54 -22.29 3.99
CA GLU A 181 4.32 -23.20 2.87
C GLU A 181 3.33 -22.60 1.84
N GLY A 182 3.68 -22.68 0.56
CA GLY A 182 2.84 -22.14 -0.52
C GLY A 182 2.98 -20.62 -0.73
N TRP A 183 3.87 -19.94 0.00
CA TRP A 183 4.18 -18.53 -0.19
C TRP A 183 5.62 -18.33 -0.65
N ALA A 184 5.81 -17.40 -1.59
CA ALA A 184 7.12 -17.03 -2.09
C ALA A 184 7.46 -15.58 -1.75
N PRO A 185 8.69 -15.28 -1.30
CA PRO A 185 9.12 -13.91 -1.04
C PRO A 185 9.22 -13.10 -2.33
N ASP A 186 8.74 -11.87 -2.24
CA ASP A 186 8.88 -10.79 -3.23
C ASP A 186 9.69 -9.66 -2.59
N TRP A 187 10.98 -9.62 -2.87
CA TRP A 187 11.91 -8.69 -2.21
C TRP A 187 11.76 -7.27 -2.75
N GLY A 188 11.46 -6.34 -1.84
CA GLY A 188 11.35 -4.93 -2.16
C GLY A 188 12.71 -4.31 -2.42
N ARG A 189 12.76 -3.21 -3.20
CA ARG A 189 14.02 -2.52 -3.55
C ARG A 189 14.88 -2.10 -2.35
N ALA A 190 14.29 -1.86 -1.18
CA ALA A 190 15.04 -1.44 0.00
C ALA A 190 15.66 -2.63 0.77
N SER A 191 15.44 -3.88 0.34
CA SER A 191 16.00 -5.07 0.97
C SER A 191 17.53 -5.14 0.89
N ASP A 192 18.12 -4.72 -0.24
CA ASP A 192 19.58 -4.70 -0.43
C ASP A 192 20.32 -3.84 0.60
N ASP A 193 19.66 -2.80 1.12
CA ASP A 193 20.22 -1.88 2.12
C ASP A 193 19.86 -2.29 3.57
N ALA A 194 19.08 -3.37 3.76
CA ALA A 194 18.60 -3.80 5.06
C ALA A 194 19.58 -4.78 5.75
N SER A 195 19.60 -4.79 7.08
CA SER A 195 20.30 -5.83 7.82
C SER A 195 19.51 -7.14 7.77
N LEU A 196 20.20 -8.29 7.93
CA LEU A 196 19.55 -9.60 8.00
C LEU A 196 18.46 -9.64 9.09
N ASP A 197 18.75 -9.13 10.30
CA ASP A 197 17.76 -9.00 11.37
C ASP A 197 16.50 -8.22 10.95
N ALA A 198 16.64 -7.21 10.09
CA ALA A 198 15.51 -6.42 9.60
C ALA A 198 14.71 -7.16 8.52
N LEU A 199 15.38 -7.98 7.71
CA LEU A 199 14.75 -8.86 6.73
C LEU A 199 14.04 -10.02 7.41
N ASP A 200 14.65 -10.67 8.40
CA ASP A 200 14.04 -11.70 9.25
C ASP A 200 12.77 -11.16 9.90
N ALA A 201 12.85 -10.01 10.59
CA ALA A 201 11.69 -9.39 11.22
C ALA A 201 10.59 -9.00 10.21
N ALA A 202 10.96 -8.58 9.00
CA ALA A 202 10.00 -8.28 7.94
C ALA A 202 9.30 -9.55 7.44
N LEU A 203 10.06 -10.63 7.26
CA LEU A 203 9.56 -11.91 6.78
C LEU A 203 8.69 -12.61 7.83
N ASP A 204 9.06 -12.55 9.11
CA ASP A 204 8.23 -13.03 10.22
C ASP A 204 6.87 -12.33 10.22
N THR A 205 6.87 -10.99 10.15
CA THR A 205 5.64 -10.18 10.10
C THR A 205 4.78 -10.53 8.89
N ALA A 206 5.40 -10.65 7.71
CA ALA A 206 4.69 -11.01 6.49
C ALA A 206 4.14 -12.45 6.58
N GLY A 207 4.89 -13.38 7.17
CA GLY A 207 4.52 -14.77 7.36
C GLY A 207 3.34 -14.94 8.32
N GLU A 208 3.27 -14.16 9.40
CA GLU A 208 2.09 -14.12 10.28
C GLU A 208 0.83 -13.69 9.51
N ARG A 209 0.93 -12.63 8.71
CA ARG A 209 -0.19 -12.15 7.87
C ARG A 209 -0.58 -13.16 6.79
N ALA A 210 0.39 -13.83 6.18
CA ALA A 210 0.14 -14.86 5.18
C ALA A 210 -0.61 -16.08 5.76
N ARG A 211 -0.21 -16.55 6.94
CA ARG A 211 -0.90 -17.66 7.64
C ARG A 211 -2.34 -17.28 8.02
N ALA A 212 -2.54 -16.07 8.55
CA ALA A 212 -3.88 -15.57 8.88
C ALA A 212 -4.77 -15.49 7.62
N LEU A 213 -4.19 -15.07 6.49
CA LEU A 213 -4.92 -15.00 5.23
C LEU A 213 -5.25 -16.40 4.68
N ASP A 214 -4.33 -17.36 4.77
CA ASP A 214 -4.63 -18.75 4.41
C ASP A 214 -5.76 -19.35 5.25
N GLU A 215 -5.76 -19.11 6.55
CA GLU A 215 -6.83 -19.53 7.46
C GLU A 215 -8.17 -18.92 7.06
N ALA A 216 -8.24 -17.61 6.84
CA ALA A 216 -9.45 -16.92 6.40
C ALA A 216 -9.97 -17.43 5.04
N LEU A 217 -9.06 -17.75 4.11
CA LEU A 217 -9.41 -18.28 2.79
C LEU A 217 -9.86 -19.75 2.83
N ALA A 218 -9.39 -20.52 3.81
CA ALA A 218 -9.77 -21.92 4.02
C ALA A 218 -11.11 -22.05 4.75
N ASP A 219 -11.37 -21.18 5.72
CA ASP A 219 -12.62 -21.15 6.48
C ASP A 219 -13.78 -20.52 5.68
N GLY A 220 -13.46 -19.63 4.75
CA GLY A 220 -14.43 -18.96 3.90
C GLY A 220 -15.02 -19.84 2.79
N PRO A 221 -16.26 -19.56 2.34
CA PRO A 221 -16.91 -20.30 1.25
C PRO A 221 -16.18 -20.09 -0.09
N PRO A 222 -16.27 -21.02 -1.04
CA PRO A 222 -15.75 -20.81 -2.39
C PRO A 222 -16.56 -19.70 -3.11
N PRO A 223 -15.94 -18.89 -3.99
CA PRO A 223 -16.62 -17.77 -4.65
C PRO A 223 -17.90 -18.15 -5.42
N ALA A 224 -17.97 -19.38 -5.95
CA ALA A 224 -19.15 -19.84 -6.68
C ALA A 224 -20.41 -19.96 -5.79
N GLU A 225 -20.22 -20.26 -4.50
CA GLU A 225 -21.31 -20.51 -3.55
C GLU A 225 -21.80 -19.23 -2.88
N ASP A 226 -20.87 -18.33 -2.53
CA ASP A 226 -21.18 -17.12 -1.77
C ASP A 226 -20.35 -15.93 -2.29
N ALA A 227 -20.89 -15.26 -3.31
CA ALA A 227 -20.39 -13.96 -3.76
C ALA A 227 -21.58 -12.97 -3.79
N PRO A 228 -21.41 -11.72 -3.30
CA PRO A 228 -20.17 -11.18 -2.73
C PRO A 228 -19.88 -11.68 -1.30
N HIS A 229 -18.60 -11.92 -0.99
CA HIS A 229 -18.13 -12.32 0.35
C HIS A 229 -16.76 -11.69 0.65
N ARG A 230 -16.52 -11.26 1.89
CA ARG A 230 -15.22 -10.70 2.31
C ARG A 230 -14.46 -11.71 3.17
N TYR A 231 -13.28 -12.09 2.72
CA TYR A 231 -12.40 -13.01 3.45
C TYR A 231 -11.47 -12.27 4.43
N ASP A 232 -10.90 -11.13 4.00
CA ASP A 232 -9.93 -10.36 4.80
C ASP A 232 -10.10 -8.85 4.57
N ASP A 233 -9.97 -8.06 5.64
CA ASP A 233 -10.12 -6.60 5.65
C ASP A 233 -8.90 -5.85 5.09
N GLY A 234 -7.80 -6.53 4.81
CA GLY A 234 -6.55 -5.94 4.31
C GLY A 234 -5.81 -5.07 5.33
N ASP A 235 -4.98 -4.17 4.82
CA ASP A 235 -4.32 -3.11 5.58
C ASP A 235 -5.33 -2.00 5.92
N SER A 236 -5.18 -1.37 7.09
CA SER A 236 -5.88 -0.11 7.32
C SER A 236 -5.41 0.89 6.28
N SER A 237 -6.33 1.45 5.49
CA SER A 237 -6.02 2.38 4.40
C SER A 237 -6.82 3.67 4.55
N ARG A 238 -6.13 4.81 4.59
CA ARG A 238 -6.74 6.14 4.71
C ARG A 238 -6.21 7.10 3.67
N TRP A 239 -7.11 7.90 3.13
CA TRP A 239 -6.80 8.96 2.19
C TRP A 239 -6.69 10.29 2.92
N VAL A 240 -5.71 11.09 2.53
CA VAL A 240 -5.51 12.46 3.03
C VAL A 240 -5.36 13.40 1.85
N TRP A 241 -6.33 14.29 1.64
CA TRP A 241 -6.26 15.36 0.67
C TRP A 241 -5.68 16.62 1.33
N PHE A 242 -4.76 17.29 0.64
CA PHE A 242 -4.21 18.56 1.12
C PHE A 242 -4.80 19.72 0.33
N GLY A 243 -5.56 20.60 0.97
CA GLY A 243 -6.01 21.85 0.36
C GLY A 243 -4.87 22.87 0.16
N ARG A 244 -5.24 24.10 -0.19
CA ARG A 244 -4.27 25.19 -0.41
C ARG A 244 -3.44 25.46 0.84
N GLU A 245 -4.06 25.72 1.97
CA GLU A 245 -3.38 26.07 3.22
C GLU A 245 -2.47 24.95 3.68
N SER A 246 -2.96 23.71 3.63
CA SER A 246 -2.18 22.52 3.98
C SER A 246 -0.94 22.37 3.10
N ARG A 247 -1.05 22.60 1.78
CA ARG A 247 0.12 22.58 0.87
C ARG A 247 1.14 23.66 1.20
N PHE A 248 0.71 24.87 1.56
CA PHE A 248 1.62 25.92 2.01
C PHE A 248 2.26 25.62 3.37
N ALA A 249 1.54 24.97 4.29
CA ALA A 249 2.11 24.49 5.55
C ALA A 249 3.18 23.39 5.29
N LEU A 250 2.91 22.45 4.39
CA LEU A 250 3.87 21.45 3.95
C LEU A 250 5.09 22.05 3.22
N ASP A 251 4.90 23.11 2.42
CA ASP A 251 6.01 23.89 1.87
C ASP A 251 6.87 24.50 2.99
N GLY A 252 6.24 24.94 4.09
CA GLY A 252 6.92 25.42 5.30
C GLY A 252 7.79 24.34 5.96
N HIS A 253 7.23 23.15 6.18
CA HIS A 253 7.99 22.00 6.68
C HIS A 253 9.15 21.62 5.76
N ARG A 254 8.92 21.61 4.43
CA ARG A 254 9.99 21.36 3.46
C ARG A 254 11.08 22.43 3.53
N ARG A 255 10.71 23.70 3.69
CA ARG A 255 11.65 24.84 3.76
C ARG A 255 12.56 24.78 4.97
N ALA A 256 12.14 24.15 6.07
CA ALA A 256 12.99 23.92 7.23
C ALA A 256 14.18 22.98 6.94
N VAL A 257 14.13 22.23 5.83
CA VAL A 257 15.13 21.21 5.47
C VAL A 257 15.93 21.63 4.24
N VAL A 258 15.26 22.13 3.21
CA VAL A 258 15.88 22.46 1.92
C VAL A 258 15.22 23.69 1.32
N GLU A 259 15.99 24.47 0.56
CA GLU A 259 15.44 25.63 -0.15
C GLU A 259 14.20 25.23 -0.97
N THR A 260 13.12 25.99 -0.76
CA THR A 260 11.78 25.65 -1.26
C THR A 260 11.09 26.90 -1.78
N MET A 261 10.80 26.90 -3.08
CA MET A 261 9.95 27.93 -3.70
C MET A 261 8.56 27.97 -3.05
N ALA A 262 7.96 29.15 -2.93
CA ALA A 262 6.60 29.27 -2.44
C ALA A 262 5.61 28.57 -3.39
N GLY A 263 4.68 27.78 -2.85
CA GLY A 263 3.70 27.04 -3.63
C GLY A 263 4.26 25.80 -4.34
N HIS A 264 5.37 25.23 -3.86
CA HIS A 264 6.00 24.05 -4.46
C HIS A 264 5.01 22.90 -4.63
N HIS A 265 4.32 22.49 -3.56
CA HIS A 265 3.35 21.39 -3.65
C HIS A 265 2.13 21.74 -4.50
N ARG A 266 1.70 23.02 -4.51
CA ARG A 266 0.62 23.47 -5.39
C ARG A 266 0.99 23.29 -6.87
N VAL A 267 2.22 23.67 -7.25
CA VAL A 267 2.71 23.50 -8.62
C VAL A 267 2.81 22.01 -8.96
N LYS A 268 3.33 21.19 -8.05
CA LYS A 268 3.43 19.73 -8.26
C LYS A 268 2.07 19.04 -8.39
N ALA A 269 1.05 19.52 -7.68
CA ALA A 269 -0.32 19.01 -7.78
C ALA A 269 -1.06 19.47 -9.05
N ALA A 270 -0.49 20.40 -9.83
CA ALA A 270 -1.09 20.88 -11.08
C ALA A 270 -0.53 20.18 -12.33
N THR A 271 0.30 19.15 -12.15
CA THR A 271 1.05 18.42 -13.19
C THR A 271 1.02 16.93 -12.90
#